data_AF-A0A0W8E380-F1
#
_entry.id   AF-A0A0W8E380-F1
#
_cell.length_a   1.000
_cell.length_b   1.000
_cell.length_c   1.000
_cell.angle_alpha   90.00
_cell.angle_beta   90.00
_cell.angle_gamma   90.00
#
_symmetry.space_group_name_H-M   'P 1'
#
loop_
_entity.id
_entity.type
_entity.pdbx_description
1 polymer ?
#
loop_
_entity_poly.entity_id
_entity_poly.type
_entity_poly.pdbx_seq_one_letter_code
_entity_poly.pdbx_strand_id
1 'polypeptide(L)'
;MAKFFIRPEGAVEGLYSDEIPLKNLGYLDIKRATNVEFCSDRQEWIVTLPDGTEVYSNANREKALAWEREYCDNLLESGYRVS
;
A
#
# COMPACT_ATOMS: atom_id res chain seq x y z
N MET A 1 -0.93 -5.50 12.56
CA MET A 1 -2.25 -5.09 13.11
C MET A 1 -2.84 -4.10 12.14
N ALA A 2 -4.04 -4.38 11.62
CA ALA A 2 -4.72 -3.45 10.74
C ALA A 2 -4.94 -2.08 11.39
N LYS A 3 -4.69 -1.01 10.63
CA LYS A 3 -4.88 0.39 11.02
C LYS A 3 -5.88 1.04 10.06
N PHE A 4 -6.81 1.84 10.60
CA PHE A 4 -7.72 2.67 9.81
C PHE A 4 -7.70 4.10 10.33
N PHE A 5 -7.93 5.03 9.41
CA PHE A 5 -8.00 6.45 9.67
C PHE A 5 -9.40 6.93 9.34
N ILE A 6 -10.06 7.55 10.31
CA ILE A 6 -11.33 8.23 10.11
C ILE A 6 -10.99 9.68 9.73
N ARG A 7 -11.44 10.10 8.55
CA ARG A 7 -11.21 11.45 8.03
C ARG A 7 -12.33 12.40 8.49
N PRO A 8 -12.08 13.73 8.59
CA PRO A 8 -13.09 14.69 9.03
C PRO A 8 -14.39 14.69 8.22
N GLU A 9 -14.31 14.32 6.93
CA GLU A 9 -15.46 14.15 6.03
C GLU A 9 -16.26 12.85 6.26
N GLY A 10 -15.82 12.00 7.19
CA GLY A 10 -16.46 10.72 7.52
C GLY A 10 -15.97 9.52 6.71
N ALA A 11 -15.02 9.71 5.78
CA ALA A 11 -14.39 8.61 5.05
C ALA A 11 -13.51 7.76 5.99
N VAL A 12 -13.51 6.45 5.78
CA VAL A 12 -12.62 5.50 6.47
C VAL A 12 -11.61 4.96 5.46
N GLU A 13 -10.33 5.15 5.75
CA GLU A 13 -9.23 4.73 4.88
C GLU A 13 -8.27 3.81 5.64
N GLY A 14 -7.61 2.90 4.92
CA GLY A 14 -6.63 2.01 5.51
C GLY A 14 -6.03 1.08 4.46
N LEU A 15 -4.99 0.36 4.86
CA LEU A 15 -4.48 -0.75 4.05
C LEU A 15 -5.40 -1.94 4.21
N TYR A 16 -5.90 -2.43 3.06
CA TYR A 16 -6.74 -3.62 3.04
C TYR A 16 -6.00 -4.81 3.66
N SER A 17 -6.68 -5.52 4.57
CA SER A 17 -6.26 -6.81 5.09
C SER A 17 -7.50 -7.66 5.34
N ASP A 18 -7.33 -8.98 5.27
CA ASP A 18 -8.41 -9.93 5.57
C ASP A 18 -8.69 -10.06 7.08
N GLU A 19 -7.94 -9.35 7.94
CA GLU A 19 -8.17 -9.32 9.39
C GLU A 19 -9.53 -8.69 9.73
N ILE A 20 -10.03 -7.77 8.87
CA ILE A 20 -11.28 -7.05 9.10
C ILE A 20 -12.21 -7.23 7.91
N PRO A 21 -13.45 -7.70 8.13
CA PRO A 21 -14.40 -7.92 7.06
C PRO A 21 -15.02 -6.58 6.60
N LEU A 22 -14.23 -5.72 5.94
CA LEU A 22 -14.60 -4.36 5.53
C LEU A 22 -15.87 -4.33 4.67
N LYS A 23 -16.11 -5.38 3.88
CA LYS A 23 -17.32 -5.55 3.07
C LYS A 23 -18.62 -5.52 3.88
N ASN A 24 -18.56 -5.81 5.19
CA ASN A 24 -19.73 -5.75 6.07
C ASN A 24 -20.02 -4.33 6.56
N LEU A 25 -19.09 -3.38 6.38
CA LEU A 25 -19.23 -1.98 6.80
C LEU A 25 -19.86 -1.11 5.71
N GLY A 26 -19.80 -1.51 4.44
CA GLY A 26 -20.38 -0.78 3.32
C GLY A 26 -19.71 -1.07 1.99
N TYR A 27 -19.95 -0.21 1.00
CA TYR A 27 -19.26 -0.26 -0.28
C TYR A 27 -17.79 0.13 -0.13
N LEU A 28 -16.92 -0.63 -0.78
CA LEU A 28 -15.48 -0.41 -0.76
C LEU A 28 -15.02 0.17 -2.10
N ASP A 29 -14.20 1.22 -2.04
CA ASP A 29 -13.35 1.63 -3.16
C ASP A 29 -11.93 1.12 -2.85
N ILE A 30 -11.39 0.27 -3.72
CA ILE A 30 -10.09 -0.39 -3.51
C ILE A 30 -9.18 -0.02 -4.67
N LYS A 31 -8.06 0.61 -4.33
CA LYS A 31 -6.98 0.95 -5.26
C LYS A 31 -5.68 0.32 -4.79
N ARG A 32 -4.79 -0.01 -5.71
CA ARG A 32 -3.42 -0.40 -5.36
C ARG A 32 -2.66 0.85 -4.91
N ALA A 33 -2.02 0.79 -3.75
CA ALA A 33 -1.13 1.84 -3.28
C ALA A 33 0.23 1.81 -4.02
N THR A 34 0.69 0.60 -4.35
CA THR A 34 1.98 0.31 -4.97
C THR A 34 1.90 -1.00 -5.76
N ASN A 35 2.92 -1.28 -6.57
CA ASN A 35 3.17 -2.58 -7.19
C ASN A 35 4.56 -3.09 -6.78
N VAL A 36 4.68 -4.40 -6.54
CA VAL A 36 5.96 -5.07 -6.29
C VAL A 36 6.20 -6.11 -7.36
N GLU A 37 7.16 -5.87 -8.23
CA GLU A 37 7.44 -6.71 -9.41
C GLU A 37 8.91 -7.11 -9.49
N PHE A 38 9.19 -8.30 -10.01
CA PHE A 38 10.56 -8.77 -10.20
C PHE A 38 11.12 -8.25 -11.52
N CYS A 39 12.27 -7.58 -11.44
CA CYS A 39 13.02 -7.10 -12.59
C CYS A 39 14.13 -8.09 -12.95
N SER A 40 13.96 -8.80 -14.06
CA SER A 40 14.92 -9.80 -14.54
C SER A 40 16.28 -9.23 -14.88
N ASP A 41 16.36 -7.99 -15.35
CA ASP A 41 17.64 -7.38 -15.75
C ASP A 41 18.51 -7.01 -14.54
N ARG A 42 17.87 -6.61 -13.43
CA ARG A 42 18.56 -6.22 -12.19
C ARG A 42 18.62 -7.33 -11.14
N GLN A 43 17.83 -8.39 -11.31
CA GLN A 43 17.65 -9.46 -10.32
C GLN A 43 17.15 -8.92 -8.97
N GLU A 44 16.20 -7.99 -9.02
CA GLU A 44 15.65 -7.30 -7.85
C GLU A 44 14.13 -7.23 -7.90
N TRP A 45 13.51 -7.06 -6.74
CA TRP A 45 12.12 -6.70 -6.59
C TRP A 45 12.01 -5.18 -6.52
N ILE A 46 11.24 -4.60 -7.44
CA ILE A 46 11.01 -3.17 -7.58
C ILE A 46 9.65 -2.83 -7.01
N VAL A 47 9.59 -1.81 -6.16
CA VAL A 47 8.35 -1.22 -5.66
C VAL A 47 8.08 0.07 -6.45
N THR A 48 6.92 0.16 -7.09
CA THR A 48 6.49 1.32 -7.88
C THR A 48 5.17 1.90 -7.38
N LEU A 49 4.98 3.20 -7.59
CA LEU A 49 3.67 3.84 -7.48
C LEU A 49 2.77 3.44 -8.66
N PRO A 50 1.44 3.68 -8.58
CA PRO A 50 0.53 3.34 -9.68
C PRO A 50 0.83 4.04 -11.01
N ASP A 51 1.55 5.16 -10.98
CA ASP A 51 2.02 5.88 -12.17
C ASP A 51 3.32 5.30 -12.78
N GLY A 52 3.88 4.25 -12.19
CA GLY A 52 5.11 3.58 -12.62
C GLY A 52 6.40 4.14 -11.99
N THR A 53 6.31 5.16 -11.13
CA THR A 53 7.49 5.71 -10.44
C THR A 53 8.09 4.70 -9.49
N GLU A 54 9.36 4.29 -9.70
CA GLU A 54 10.11 3.46 -8.76
C GLU A 54 10.40 4.25 -7.47
N VAL A 55 10.00 3.68 -6.33
CA VAL A 55 10.23 4.27 -5.00
C VAL A 55 11.18 3.45 -4.14
N TYR A 56 11.39 2.17 -4.48
CA TYR A 56 12.32 1.30 -3.78
C TYR A 56 12.67 0.05 -4.60
N SER A 57 13.80 -0.57 -4.29
CA SER A 57 14.14 -1.89 -4.80
C SER A 57 15.02 -2.70 -3.84
N ASN A 58 14.91 -4.03 -3.91
CA ASN A 58 15.74 -4.95 -3.14
C ASN A 58 15.85 -6.33 -3.81
N ALA A 59 17.02 -6.97 -3.74
CA ALA A 59 17.19 -8.35 -4.20
C ALA A 59 16.31 -9.36 -3.43
N ASN A 60 15.96 -9.08 -2.17
CA ASN A 60 15.09 -9.92 -1.36
C ASN A 60 13.64 -9.41 -1.39
N ARG A 61 12.72 -10.27 -1.84
CA ARG A 61 11.28 -9.99 -1.92
C ARG A 61 10.66 -9.59 -0.59
N GLU A 62 10.99 -10.31 0.48
CA GLU A 62 10.43 -10.06 1.80
C GLU A 62 10.83 -8.69 2.33
N LYS A 63 12.06 -8.25 2.04
CA LYS A 63 12.51 -6.89 2.37
C LYS A 63 11.76 -5.83 1.56
N ALA A 64 11.50 -6.08 0.28
CA ALA A 64 10.70 -5.18 -0.55
C ALA A 64 9.26 -5.06 -0.03
N LEU A 65 8.64 -6.18 0.36
CA LEU A 65 7.28 -6.18 0.93
C LEU A 65 7.22 -5.53 2.33
N ALA A 66 8.21 -5.78 3.18
CA ALA A 66 8.28 -5.13 4.50
C ALA A 66 8.42 -3.61 4.34
N TRP A 67 9.30 -3.17 3.44
CA TRP A 67 9.46 -1.76 3.11
C TRP A 67 8.17 -1.17 2.51
N GLU A 68 7.52 -1.86 1.57
CA GLU A 68 6.26 -1.41 0.96
C GLU A 68 5.19 -1.15 2.03
N ARG A 69 5.09 -2.07 2.99
CA ARG A 69 4.12 -1.96 4.08
C ARG A 69 4.36 -0.71 4.93
N GLU A 70 5.60 -0.51 5.37
CA GLU A 70 6.00 0.66 6.17
C GLU A 70 5.80 1.96 5.39
N TYR A 71 6.17 1.98 4.11
CA TYR A 71 5.98 3.13 3.23
C TYR A 71 4.51 3.52 3.13
N CYS A 72 3.62 2.55 2.89
CA CYS A 72 2.20 2.82 2.76
C CYS A 72 1.54 3.23 4.10
N ASP A 73 1.95 2.63 5.22
CA ASP A 73 1.47 3.04 6.55
C ASP A 73 1.84 4.52 6.83
N ASN A 74 3.07 4.92 6.51
CA ASN A 74 3.52 6.33 6.66
C ASN A 74 2.74 7.29 5.75
N LEU A 75 2.43 6.89 4.52
CA LEU A 75 1.61 7.70 3.60
C LEU A 75 0.21 7.96 4.18
N LEU A 76 -0.44 6.92 4.71
CA LEU A 76 -1.76 7.06 5.33
C LEU A 76 -1.75 7.96 6.56
N GLU A 77 -0.70 7.86 7.38
CA GLU A 77 -0.48 8.71 8.56
C GLU A 77 -0.27 10.19 8.17
N SER A 78 0.42 10.45 7.05
CA SER A 78 0.59 11.81 6.50
C SER A 78 -0.66 12.38 5.81
N GLY A 79 -1.69 11.56 5.59
CA GLY A 79 -2.91 11.94 4.88
C GLY A 79 -2.79 11.96 3.36
N TYR A 80 -1.76 11.32 2.79
CA TYR A 80 -1.63 11.13 1.34
C TYR A 80 -2.79 10.29 0.80
N ARG A 81 -3.26 10.64 -0.40
CA ARG A 81 -4.37 9.99 -1.08
C ARG A 81 -3.91 9.52 -2.46
N VAL A 82 -4.17 8.24 -2.76
CA VAL A 82 -4.06 7.73 -4.13
C VAL A 82 -5.24 8.31 -4.91
N SER A 83 -4.94 9.19 -5.87
CA SER A 83 -5.95 9.87 -6.70
C SER A 83 -6.84 8.92 -7.47
#